data_AF-A0A158KK11-F1
#
_entry.id   AF-A0A158KK11-F1
#
_cell.length_a   1.000
_cell.length_b   1.000
_cell.length_c   1.000
_cell.angle_alpha   90.00
_cell.angle_beta   90.00
_cell.angle_gamma   90.00
#
_symmetry.space_group_name_H-M   'P 1'
#
loop_
_entity.id
_entity.type
_entity.pdbx_description
1 polymer ?
#
loop_
_entity_poly.entity_id
_entity_poly.type
_entity_poly.pdbx_seq_one_letter_code
_entity_poly.pdbx_strand_id
1 'polypeptide(L)'
;MEFDSDWLTLGKHRVRLRSSRGFPTEMMRSVAEVVRLAIDNNMSARARLVEILFEQERTDEIAVGTTLVEDSVCAPQLEAEIAVVLLPEQVNIIVTAVDQNEVDLHVGVYERMLAEKLGVVPPIQ
;
A
#
# COMPACT_ATOMS: atom_id res chain seq x y z
N MET A 1 -16.71 -15.01 -0.63
CA MET A 1 -15.22 -15.02 -0.59
C MET A 1 -14.75 -14.22 -1.78
N GLU A 2 -14.06 -13.11 -1.54
CA GLU A 2 -13.38 -12.33 -2.58
C GLU A 2 -12.14 -13.12 -3.02
N PHE A 3 -12.25 -13.87 -4.12
CA PHE A 3 -11.20 -14.75 -4.65
C PHE A 3 -10.06 -14.00 -5.36
N ASP A 4 -10.14 -12.68 -5.41
CA ASP A 4 -9.25 -11.75 -6.12
C ASP A 4 -8.23 -11.07 -5.18
N SER A 5 -8.23 -11.41 -3.88
CA SER A 5 -7.40 -10.73 -2.90
C SER A 5 -6.74 -11.65 -1.88
N ASP A 6 -5.59 -11.22 -1.38
CA ASP A 6 -4.85 -11.89 -0.31
C ASP A 6 -4.22 -10.89 0.68
N TRP A 7 -3.95 -11.36 1.89
CA TRP A 7 -3.32 -10.56 2.95
C TRP A 7 -1.90 -11.02 3.24
N LEU A 8 -0.97 -10.06 3.22
CA LEU A 8 0.44 -10.26 3.54
C LEU A 8 0.84 -9.45 4.78
N THR A 9 1.73 -10.03 5.59
CA THR A 9 2.49 -9.27 6.59
C THR A 9 3.93 -9.16 6.12
N LEU A 10 4.39 -7.94 5.89
CA LEU A 10 5.74 -7.64 5.44
C LEU A 10 6.39 -6.66 6.42
N GLY A 11 7.11 -7.19 7.42
CA GLY A 11 7.63 -6.37 8.52
C GLY A 11 6.51 -5.64 9.27
N LYS A 12 6.55 -4.30 9.27
CA LYS A 12 5.53 -3.42 9.88
C LYS A 12 4.27 -3.23 9.02
N HIS A 13 4.24 -3.76 7.80
CA HIS A 13 3.16 -3.57 6.86
C HIS A 13 2.19 -4.74 6.88
N ARG A 14 0.89 -4.43 6.92
CA ARG A 14 -0.19 -5.39 6.67
C ARG A 14 -0.87 -5.01 5.36
N VAL A 15 -0.53 -5.73 4.29
CA VAL A 15 -0.84 -5.33 2.92
C VAL A 15 -1.95 -6.23 2.37
N ARG A 16 -2.97 -5.61 1.77
CA ARG A 16 -3.92 -6.30 0.91
C ARG A 16 -3.38 -6.31 -0.51
N LEU A 17 -3.17 -7.48 -1.09
CA LEU A 17 -2.90 -7.62 -2.52
C LEU A 17 -4.19 -7.93 -3.25
N ARG A 18 -4.47 -7.22 -4.34
CA ARG A 18 -5.62 -7.47 -5.21
C ARG A 18 -5.17 -7.62 -6.64
N SER A 19 -5.83 -8.50 -7.39
CA SER A 19 -5.62 -8.61 -8.83
C SER A 19 -6.93 -8.72 -9.59
N SER A 20 -7.05 -7.94 -10.65
CA SER A 20 -8.21 -7.93 -11.55
C SER A 20 -8.46 -9.25 -12.28
N ARG A 21 -7.47 -10.16 -12.36
CA ARG A 21 -7.57 -11.44 -13.10
C ARG A 21 -7.52 -12.69 -12.22
N GLY A 22 -7.78 -12.55 -10.92
CA GLY A 22 -7.91 -13.67 -9.99
C GLY A 22 -6.99 -13.54 -8.79
N PHE A 23 -6.60 -14.66 -8.20
CA PHE A 23 -5.85 -14.64 -6.95
C PHE A 23 -4.40 -14.14 -7.17
N PRO A 24 -3.85 -13.28 -6.28
CA PRO A 24 -2.50 -12.76 -6.41
C PRO A 24 -1.43 -13.84 -6.56
N THR A 25 -0.59 -13.71 -7.60
CA THR A 25 0.47 -14.67 -7.94
C THR A 25 1.73 -14.49 -7.08
N GLU A 26 2.66 -15.46 -7.13
CA GLU A 26 3.95 -15.35 -6.44
C GLU A 26 4.81 -14.18 -6.94
N MET A 27 4.71 -13.85 -8.24
CA MET A 27 5.36 -12.68 -8.82
C MET A 27 4.83 -11.38 -8.19
N MET A 28 3.51 -11.25 -8.05
CA MET A 28 2.87 -10.09 -7.39
C MET A 28 3.27 -9.97 -5.93
N ARG A 29 3.50 -11.09 -5.23
CA ARG A 29 4.04 -11.07 -3.85
C ARG A 29 5.48 -10.55 -3.81
N SER A 30 6.32 -10.97 -4.77
CA SER A 30 7.69 -10.47 -4.89
C SER A 30 7.72 -8.96 -5.19
N VAL A 31 6.80 -8.47 -6.02
CA VAL A 31 6.63 -7.03 -6.27
C VAL A 31 6.28 -6.29 -4.98
N ALA A 32 5.35 -6.83 -4.18
CA ALA A 32 4.96 -6.20 -2.92
C ALA A 32 6.16 -6.00 -1.96
N GLU A 33 7.12 -6.93 -1.97
CA GLU A 33 8.38 -6.79 -1.22
C GLU A 33 9.27 -5.66 -1.78
N VAL A 34 9.35 -5.51 -3.09
CA VAL A 34 10.10 -4.40 -3.72
C VAL A 34 9.46 -3.06 -3.38
N VAL A 35 8.13 -2.95 -3.54
CA VAL A 35 7.38 -1.73 -3.20
C VAL A 35 7.55 -1.38 -1.73
N ARG A 36 7.49 -2.37 -0.84
CA ARG A 36 7.78 -2.16 0.58
C ARG A 36 9.17 -1.57 0.79
N LEU A 37 10.21 -2.15 0.16
CA LEU A 37 11.59 -1.66 0.30
C LEU A 37 11.72 -0.22 -0.19
N ALA A 38 11.05 0.14 -1.29
CA ALA A 38 11.06 1.49 -1.81
C ALA A 38 10.42 2.48 -0.81
N ILE A 39 9.27 2.12 -0.22
CA ILE A 39 8.61 2.91 0.83
C ILE A 39 9.49 3.03 2.08
N ASP A 40 10.02 1.92 2.59
CA ASP A 40 10.84 1.90 3.81
C ASP A 40 12.12 2.74 3.70
N ASN A 41 12.69 2.87 2.50
CA ASN A 41 13.93 3.63 2.27
C ASN A 41 13.70 5.11 1.96
N ASN A 42 12.55 5.48 1.38
CA ASN A 42 12.32 6.83 0.87
C ASN A 42 11.26 7.62 1.65
N MET A 43 10.41 6.95 2.43
CA MET A 43 9.38 7.60 3.26
C MET A 43 9.69 7.48 4.75
N SER A 44 8.94 8.22 5.55
CA SER A 44 9.09 8.19 7.00
C SER A 44 8.77 6.81 7.60
N ALA A 45 9.24 6.59 8.82
CA ALA A 45 8.91 5.40 9.60
C ALA A 45 7.39 5.24 9.87
N ARG A 46 6.58 6.30 9.65
CA ARG A 46 5.12 6.32 9.82
C ARG A 46 4.39 5.89 8.56
N ALA A 47 5.01 5.93 7.38
CA ALA A 47 4.39 5.41 6.17
C ALA A 47 4.14 3.89 6.27
N ARG A 48 2.98 3.45 5.76
CA ARG A 48 2.58 2.06 5.64
C ARG A 48 2.00 1.81 4.26
N LEU A 49 2.59 0.86 3.54
CA LEU A 49 1.93 0.16 2.45
C LEU A 49 0.65 -0.54 2.96
N VAL A 50 -0.48 -0.25 2.34
CA VAL A 50 -1.81 -0.73 2.76
C VAL A 50 -2.42 -1.67 1.72
N GLU A 51 -2.40 -1.26 0.46
CA GLU A 51 -2.96 -2.05 -0.63
C GLU A 51 -2.10 -1.92 -1.89
N ILE A 52 -2.01 -3.00 -2.65
CA ILE A 52 -1.56 -2.98 -4.04
C ILE A 52 -2.64 -3.63 -4.90
N LEU A 53 -3.14 -2.88 -5.87
CA LEU A 53 -4.07 -3.34 -6.88
C LEU A 53 -3.34 -3.50 -8.21
N PHE A 54 -3.24 -4.75 -8.67
CA PHE A 54 -2.63 -5.09 -9.95
C PHE A 54 -3.68 -5.05 -11.08
N GLU A 55 -3.56 -4.07 -11.97
CA GLU A 55 -4.43 -3.85 -13.13
C GLU A 55 -3.66 -4.08 -14.45
N GLN A 56 -3.69 -5.30 -14.98
CA GLN A 56 -2.94 -5.71 -16.19
C GLN A 56 -3.24 -4.95 -17.50
N GLU A 57 -4.25 -4.07 -17.52
CA GLU A 57 -4.61 -3.25 -18.69
C GLU A 57 -4.53 -1.74 -18.42
N ARG A 58 -4.13 -1.37 -17.19
CA ARG A 58 -4.15 -0.01 -16.66
C ARG A 58 -2.94 0.22 -15.76
N THR A 59 -3.06 1.19 -14.87
CA THR A 59 -2.04 1.62 -13.94
C THR A 59 -2.19 0.82 -12.66
N ASP A 60 -1.11 0.17 -12.21
CA ASP A 60 -1.11 -0.48 -10.90
C ASP A 60 -1.23 0.59 -9.81
N GLU A 61 -2.18 0.41 -8.90
CA GLU A 61 -2.43 1.34 -7.81
C GLU A 61 -1.77 0.85 -6.53
N ILE A 62 -0.98 1.72 -5.91
CA ILE A 62 -0.32 1.45 -4.63
C ILE A 62 -0.86 2.44 -3.61
N ALA A 63 -1.59 1.95 -2.62
CA ALA A 63 -2.12 2.78 -1.54
C ALA A 63 -1.16 2.81 -0.35
N VAL A 64 -0.74 4.01 0.04
CA VAL A 64 0.13 4.25 1.19
C VAL A 64 -0.61 5.13 2.20
N GLY A 65 -0.68 4.66 3.44
CA GLY A 65 -1.19 5.42 4.56
C GLY A 65 -0.06 5.98 5.42
N THR A 66 -0.16 7.24 5.83
CA THR A 66 0.84 7.89 6.70
C THR A 66 0.19 8.91 7.63
N THR A 67 0.86 9.28 8.72
CA THR A 67 0.50 10.45 9.55
C THR A 67 1.35 11.68 9.25
N LEU A 68 2.31 11.59 8.30
CA LEU A 68 3.16 12.71 7.90
C LEU A 68 2.86 13.08 6.45
N VAL A 69 2.29 14.26 6.24
CA VAL A 69 1.88 14.72 4.90
C VAL A 69 3.06 14.89 3.96
N GLU A 70 4.25 15.14 4.50
CA GLU A 70 5.50 15.33 3.76
C GLU A 70 5.92 14.08 2.97
N ASP A 71 5.48 12.88 3.39
CA ASP A 71 5.76 11.64 2.67
C ASP A 71 5.15 11.65 1.25
N SER A 72 4.11 12.46 1.00
CA SER A 72 3.49 12.60 -0.32
C SER A 72 4.44 13.15 -1.39
N VAL A 73 5.47 13.91 -0.99
CA VAL A 73 6.47 14.47 -1.91
C VAL A 73 7.32 13.38 -2.55
N CYS A 74 7.47 12.22 -1.90
CA CYS A 74 8.24 11.09 -2.42
C CYS A 74 7.51 10.29 -3.50
N ALA A 75 6.18 10.45 -3.63
CA ALA A 75 5.35 9.60 -4.50
C ALA A 75 5.81 9.62 -5.98
N PRO A 76 6.05 10.77 -6.63
CA PRO A 76 6.43 10.76 -8.05
C PRO A 76 7.79 10.12 -8.32
N GLN A 77 8.74 10.25 -7.38
CA GLN A 77 10.05 9.62 -7.51
C GLN A 77 9.94 8.10 -7.33
N LEU A 78 9.15 7.66 -6.35
CA LEU A 78 8.91 6.24 -6.10
C LEU A 78 8.19 5.56 -7.26
N GLU A 79 7.22 6.22 -7.89
CA GLU A 79 6.56 5.72 -9.11
C GLU A 79 7.59 5.42 -10.21
N ALA A 80 8.51 6.35 -10.45
CA ALA A 80 9.57 6.17 -11.44
C ALA A 80 10.54 5.04 -11.07
N GLU A 81 10.94 4.93 -9.81
CA GLU A 81 11.85 3.87 -9.33
C GLU A 81 11.20 2.49 -9.40
N ILE A 82 9.94 2.37 -9.00
CA ILE A 82 9.19 1.11 -9.01
C ILE A 82 8.89 0.67 -10.45
N ALA A 83 8.52 1.60 -11.35
CA ALA A 83 8.25 1.31 -12.75
C ALA A 83 9.47 0.72 -13.50
N VAL A 84 10.70 1.05 -13.08
CA VAL A 84 11.92 0.43 -13.65
C VAL A 84 11.98 -1.07 -13.35
N VAL A 85 11.48 -1.50 -12.18
CA VAL A 85 11.52 -2.90 -11.75
C VAL A 85 10.31 -3.68 -12.25
N LEU A 86 9.15 -3.04 -12.38
CA LEU A 86 7.87 -3.67 -12.66
C LEU A 86 7.56 -3.93 -14.16
N LEU A 87 8.48 -3.63 -15.09
CA LEU A 87 8.20 -3.44 -16.53
C LEU A 87 7.31 -2.19 -16.75
N PRO A 88 7.17 -1.63 -17.97
CA PRO A 88 6.65 -0.27 -18.16
C PRO A 88 5.12 -0.18 -18.10
N GLU A 89 4.49 -0.87 -17.14
CA GLU A 89 3.13 -0.57 -16.72
C GLU A 89 3.19 0.68 -15.83
N GLN A 90 2.22 1.59 -16.01
CA GLN A 90 2.18 2.81 -15.22
C GLN A 90 1.91 2.42 -13.76
N VAL A 91 2.62 3.04 -12.83
CA VAL A 91 2.40 2.89 -11.39
C VAL A 91 1.85 4.21 -10.86
N ASN A 92 0.82 4.15 -10.02
CA ASN A 92 0.26 5.31 -9.33
C ASN A 92 0.28 5.08 -7.82
N ILE A 93 0.99 5.95 -7.10
CA ILE A 93 1.12 5.87 -5.65
C ILE A 93 0.20 6.91 -5.02
N ILE A 94 -0.83 6.41 -4.34
CA ILE A 94 -1.80 7.24 -3.63
C ILE A 94 -1.38 7.31 -2.16
N VAL A 95 -0.84 8.47 -1.76
CA VAL A 95 -0.45 8.74 -0.36
C VAL A 95 -1.59 9.44 0.36
N THR A 96 -2.12 8.80 1.40
CA THR A 96 -3.17 9.36 2.25
C THR A 96 -2.61 9.69 3.63
N ALA A 97 -2.66 10.98 3.97
CA ALA A 97 -2.35 11.45 5.32
C ALA A 97 -3.58 11.27 6.24
N VAL A 98 -3.38 10.65 7.40
CA VAL A 98 -4.39 10.54 8.46
C VAL A 98 -3.91 11.26 9.72
N ASP A 99 -4.86 11.72 10.55
CA ASP A 99 -4.52 12.44 11.77
C ASP A 99 -3.94 11.49 12.82
N GLN A 100 -2.90 11.92 13.54
CA GLN A 100 -2.26 11.11 14.58
C GLN A 100 -3.23 10.74 15.70
N ASN A 101 -4.14 11.65 16.09
CA ASN A 101 -5.11 11.40 17.16
C ASN A 101 -6.12 10.32 16.76
N GLU A 102 -6.49 10.25 15.48
CA GLU A 102 -7.32 9.16 14.99
C GLU A 102 -6.62 7.84 15.29
N VAL A 103 -5.34 7.72 14.94
CA VAL A 103 -4.59 6.49 15.16
C VAL A 103 -4.36 6.16 16.65
N ASP A 104 -4.07 7.16 17.48
CA ASP A 104 -3.77 6.98 18.90
C ASP A 104 -4.99 6.54 19.74
N LEU A 105 -6.22 6.80 19.26
CA LEU A 105 -7.46 6.33 19.90
C LEU A 105 -7.55 4.80 19.99
N HIS A 106 -6.76 4.07 19.20
CA HIS A 106 -6.70 2.62 19.22
C HIS A 106 -5.24 2.14 19.31
N VAL A 107 -4.72 2.05 20.53
CA VAL A 107 -3.35 1.57 20.82
C VAL A 107 -3.10 0.23 20.11
N GLY A 108 -2.17 0.23 19.13
CA GLY A 108 -1.79 -0.97 18.37
C GLY A 108 -2.56 -1.21 17.06
N VAL A 109 -3.36 -0.25 16.57
CA VAL A 109 -4.26 -0.44 15.42
C VAL A 109 -3.88 0.47 14.23
N TYR A 110 -2.66 1.02 14.21
CA TYR A 110 -2.16 1.94 13.18
C TYR A 110 -2.38 1.41 11.77
N GLU A 111 -1.97 0.17 11.49
CA GLU A 111 -2.14 -0.44 10.17
C GLU A 111 -3.62 -0.64 9.79
N ARG A 112 -4.48 -0.97 10.76
CA ARG A 112 -5.89 -1.26 10.51
C ARG A 112 -6.72 0.00 10.29
N MET A 113 -6.44 1.08 11.03
CA MET A 113 -7.09 2.37 10.84
C MET A 113 -6.79 2.96 9.46
N LEU A 114 -5.53 2.88 9.04
CA LEU A 114 -5.14 3.26 7.68
C LEU A 114 -5.88 2.45 6.63
N ALA A 115 -5.95 1.12 6.81
CA ALA A 115 -6.70 0.25 5.94
C ALA A 115 -8.21 0.59 5.92
N GLU A 116 -8.81 0.95 7.05
CA GLU A 116 -10.23 1.29 7.15
C GLU A 116 -10.54 2.62 6.46
N LYS A 117 -9.71 3.64 6.71
CA LYS A 117 -9.82 4.97 6.07
C LYS A 117 -9.67 4.89 4.56
N LEU A 118 -8.85 3.97 4.08
CA LEU A 118 -8.66 3.69 2.66
C LEU A 118 -9.74 2.76 2.07
N GLY A 119 -10.72 2.32 2.88
CA GLY A 119 -11.79 1.43 2.44
C GLY A 119 -11.36 -0.02 2.18
N VAL A 120 -10.15 -0.38 2.58
CA VAL A 120 -9.52 -1.69 2.34
C VAL A 120 -10.04 -2.75 3.32
N VAL A 121 -10.46 -2.33 4.53
CA VAL A 121 -11.14 -3.17 5.53
C VAL A 121 -12.47 -2.54 5.97
N PRO A 122 -13.48 -3.34 6.34
CA PRO A 122 -14.75 -2.82 6.85
C PRO A 122 -14.59 -2.14 8.23
N PRO A 123 -15.47 -1.17 8.55
CA PRO A 123 -15.39 -0.42 9.79
C PRO A 123 -15.63 -1.28 11.03
N ILE A 124 -14.94 -0.93 12.13
CA ILE A 124 -15.16 -1.55 13.44
C ILE A 124 -16.54 -1.11 13.96
N GLN A 125 -17.40 -2.09 14.29
CA GLN A 125 -18.72 -1.86 14.93
C GLN A 125 -18.59 -1.71 16.45
#